data_AF-A0A7Z9KVP3-F1
#
_entry.id   AF-A0A7Z9KVP3-F1
#
_cell.length_a   1.000
_cell.length_b   1.000
_cell.length_c   1.000
_cell.angle_alpha   90.00
_cell.angle_beta   90.00
_cell.angle_gamma   90.00
#
_symmetry.space_group_name_H-M   'P 1'
#
loop_
_entity.id
_entity.type
_entity.pdbx_description
1 polymer ?
#
loop_
_entity_poly.entity_id
_entity_poly.type
_entity_poly.pdbx_seq_one_letter_code
_entity_poly.pdbx_strand_id
1 'polypeptide(L)'
;MLRSAPMRADQRSYGLHSVFVAGLPLLILAIYVWSSAADIPSKDPAINYVKNDLMTTPALSRLVVVIVDSMGERNGSDPKLMPKLSALNKAHLSGPQRSCAANFTLPCLLTTFEGRESPFLRALNNFSAAASANPNWLGALRDQGRRIAIVSDHTLLQLYPQTYVVGENYETLQIDHDERDQYAYSRALKWVDERKHDVLIIHIIGTDKASHRVEKVTIKQPQSPILRLVLSLLILL
;
A
#
# COMPACT_ATOMS: atom_id res chain seq x y z
N MET A 1 58.56 -8.80 58.81
CA MET A 1 57.40 -9.63 59.22
C MET A 1 56.17 -8.76 59.20
N LEU A 2 55.33 -8.86 58.16
CA LEU A 2 53.96 -8.34 58.12
C LEU A 2 53.19 -9.23 57.14
N ARG A 3 52.29 -10.07 57.68
CA ARG A 3 51.39 -10.97 56.93
C ARG A 3 50.17 -10.15 56.48
N SER A 4 49.92 -10.09 55.17
CA SER A 4 48.66 -9.63 54.60
C SER A 4 47.76 -10.82 54.26
N ALA A 5 46.51 -10.75 54.72
CA ALA A 5 45.49 -11.80 54.63
C ALA A 5 44.93 -12.00 53.20
N PRO A 6 44.36 -13.19 52.89
CA PRO A 6 43.76 -13.46 51.59
C PRO A 6 42.36 -12.85 51.44
N MET A 7 42.14 -12.19 50.29
CA MET A 7 40.86 -11.69 49.80
C MET A 7 39.93 -12.88 49.45
N ARG A 8 38.73 -12.91 50.03
CA ARG A 8 37.65 -13.82 49.60
C ARG A 8 36.97 -13.23 48.36
N ALA A 9 37.03 -13.95 47.26
CA ALA A 9 36.25 -13.66 46.06
C ALA A 9 34.78 -14.02 46.31
N ASP A 10 33.90 -13.03 46.19
CA ASP A 10 32.45 -13.17 46.31
C ASP A 10 31.89 -13.76 45.01
N GLN A 11 31.33 -14.96 45.10
CA GLN A 11 30.91 -15.78 43.98
C GLN A 11 29.39 -15.95 44.02
N ARG A 12 28.63 -14.85 43.91
CA ARG A 12 27.16 -14.89 43.83
C ARG A 12 26.63 -13.75 42.95
N SER A 13 26.41 -14.02 41.66
CA SER A 13 25.30 -13.46 40.85
C SER A 13 25.43 -13.77 39.35
N TYR A 14 25.60 -15.04 38.96
CA TYR A 14 25.56 -15.45 37.54
C TYR A 14 24.33 -16.30 37.17
N GLY A 15 23.38 -16.50 38.10
CA GLY A 15 22.25 -17.41 37.89
C GLY A 15 21.04 -16.81 37.19
N LEU A 16 20.78 -15.51 37.30
CA LEU A 16 19.55 -14.89 36.77
C LEU A 16 19.67 -14.35 35.35
N HIS A 17 20.86 -13.95 34.91
CA HIS A 17 21.02 -13.37 33.56
C HIS A 17 20.92 -14.40 32.44
N SER A 18 21.27 -15.66 32.70
CA SER A 18 21.26 -16.74 31.70
C SER A 18 19.85 -17.18 31.28
N VAL A 19 18.85 -17.04 32.17
CA VAL A 19 17.47 -17.43 31.88
C VAL A 19 16.79 -16.44 30.93
N PHE A 20 17.11 -15.15 31.03
CA PHE A 20 16.51 -14.11 30.18
C PHE A 20 17.05 -14.11 28.74
N VAL A 21 18.34 -14.43 28.54
CA VAL A 21 18.96 -14.39 27.21
C VAL A 21 18.51 -15.56 26.33
N ALA A 22 18.25 -16.74 26.92
CA ALA A 22 17.80 -17.91 26.17
C ALA A 22 16.26 -18.04 26.10
N GLY A 23 15.54 -17.56 27.13
CA GLY A 23 14.08 -17.65 27.19
C GLY A 23 13.36 -16.70 26.24
N LEU A 24 13.86 -15.47 26.08
CA LEU A 24 13.21 -14.46 25.24
C LEU A 24 13.17 -14.83 23.74
N PRO A 25 14.25 -15.34 23.11
CA PRO A 25 14.19 -15.79 21.71
C PRO A 25 13.23 -16.95 21.50
N LEU A 26 13.16 -17.90 22.44
CA LEU A 26 12.24 -19.03 22.37
C LEU A 26 10.79 -18.60 22.57
N LEU A 27 10.53 -17.62 23.45
CA LEU A 27 9.20 -17.03 23.61
C LEU A 27 8.77 -16.28 22.34
N ILE A 28 9.66 -15.49 21.74
CA ILE A 28 9.39 -14.79 20.47
C ILE A 28 9.14 -15.80 19.34
N LEU A 29 9.95 -16.86 19.25
CA LEU A 29 9.76 -17.92 18.27
C LEU A 29 8.44 -18.67 18.51
N ALA A 30 8.08 -18.96 19.75
CA ALA A 30 6.82 -19.61 20.10
C ALA A 30 5.62 -18.73 19.76
N ILE A 31 5.68 -17.42 20.05
CA ILE A 31 4.64 -16.45 19.66
C ILE A 31 4.55 -16.37 18.13
N TYR A 32 5.67 -16.35 17.42
CA TYR A 32 5.70 -16.30 15.96
C TYR A 32 5.14 -17.57 15.32
N VAL A 33 5.52 -18.76 15.81
CA VAL A 33 4.98 -20.04 15.34
C VAL A 33 3.50 -20.15 15.69
N TRP A 34 3.07 -19.70 16.87
CA TRP A 34 1.67 -19.70 17.27
C TRP A 34 0.84 -18.71 16.45
N SER A 35 1.35 -17.51 16.15
CA SER A 35 0.67 -16.55 15.27
C SER A 35 0.61 -17.03 13.83
N SER A 36 1.64 -17.73 13.35
CA SER A 36 1.67 -18.32 12.00
C SER A 36 0.80 -19.57 11.89
N ALA A 37 0.64 -20.34 12.97
CA ALA A 37 -0.30 -21.46 13.06
C ALA A 37 -1.75 -21.00 13.30
N ALA A 38 -1.94 -19.75 13.75
CA ALA A 38 -3.23 -19.10 13.85
C ALA A 38 -3.74 -18.52 12.52
N ASP A 39 -2.99 -18.70 11.41
CA ASP A 39 -3.59 -18.89 10.09
C ASP A 39 -4.34 -20.24 10.11
N ILE A 40 -5.36 -20.33 10.97
CA ILE A 40 -6.44 -21.28 10.85
C ILE A 40 -6.89 -21.09 9.41
N PRO A 41 -6.79 -22.10 8.53
CA PRO A 41 -7.46 -22.01 7.26
C PRO A 41 -8.88 -21.65 7.63
N SER A 42 -9.32 -20.45 7.24
CA SER A 42 -10.72 -20.09 7.30
C SER A 42 -11.38 -21.31 6.71
N LYS A 43 -12.05 -22.10 7.55
CA LYS A 43 -13.12 -22.95 7.08
C LYS A 43 -14.10 -21.90 6.62
N ASP A 44 -13.87 -21.42 5.39
CA ASP A 44 -14.81 -20.59 4.70
C ASP A 44 -16.07 -21.43 4.85
N PRO A 45 -17.08 -20.96 5.62
CA PRO A 45 -18.37 -21.60 5.52
C PRO A 45 -18.59 -21.56 4.03
N ALA A 46 -18.62 -22.73 3.37
CA ALA A 46 -18.77 -22.81 1.94
C ALA A 46 -19.88 -21.83 1.63
N ILE A 47 -19.51 -20.66 1.10
CA ILE A 47 -20.49 -19.65 0.81
C ILE A 47 -21.16 -20.34 -0.34
N ASN A 48 -22.26 -21.00 -0.02
CA ASN A 48 -23.23 -21.45 -0.97
C ASN A 48 -23.56 -20.13 -1.65
N TYR A 49 -22.84 -19.85 -2.74
CA TYR A 49 -23.24 -18.91 -3.74
C TYR A 49 -24.60 -19.42 -4.09
N VAL A 50 -25.60 -18.82 -3.45
CA VAL A 50 -26.99 -19.09 -3.78
C VAL A 50 -27.00 -18.78 -5.25
N LYS A 51 -27.17 -19.84 -6.04
CA LYS A 51 -27.29 -19.77 -7.48
C LYS A 51 -28.66 -19.15 -7.73
N ASN A 52 -28.77 -17.87 -7.36
CA ASN A 52 -29.92 -17.04 -7.60
C ASN A 52 -29.87 -16.78 -9.09
N ASP A 53 -30.54 -17.66 -9.84
CA ASP A 53 -30.74 -17.65 -11.28
C ASP A 53 -31.50 -16.40 -11.79
N LEU A 54 -31.53 -15.32 -11.01
CA LEU A 54 -32.42 -14.17 -11.19
C LEU A 54 -31.84 -12.82 -10.72
N MET A 55 -30.52 -12.71 -10.58
CA MET A 55 -29.90 -11.39 -10.80
C MET A 55 -29.42 -11.36 -12.25
N THR A 56 -30.25 -10.78 -13.12
CA THR A 56 -29.77 -10.20 -14.36
C THR A 56 -28.75 -9.14 -13.95
N THR A 57 -27.48 -9.54 -13.89
CA THR A 57 -26.39 -8.61 -13.63
C THR A 57 -26.51 -7.53 -14.70
N PRO A 58 -26.68 -6.26 -14.33
CA PRO A 58 -26.68 -5.20 -15.33
C PRO A 58 -25.41 -5.39 -16.14
N ALA A 59 -25.57 -5.47 -17.46
CA ALA A 59 -24.45 -5.75 -18.33
C ALA A 59 -23.44 -4.61 -18.16
N LEU A 60 -22.39 -4.87 -17.37
CA LEU A 60 -21.25 -3.97 -17.28
C LEU A 60 -20.69 -3.87 -18.70
N SER A 61 -20.98 -2.76 -19.36
CA SER A 61 -20.56 -2.53 -20.74
C SER A 61 -19.08 -2.16 -20.79
N ARG A 62 -18.61 -1.38 -19.79
CA ARG A 62 -17.20 -1.03 -19.59
C ARG A 62 -16.96 -0.45 -18.21
N LEU A 63 -15.83 -0.79 -17.60
CA LEU A 63 -15.32 -0.17 -16.38
C LEU A 63 -13.93 0.42 -16.64
N VAL A 64 -13.72 1.66 -16.21
CA VAL A 64 -12.39 2.30 -16.21
C VAL A 64 -12.06 2.68 -14.77
N VAL A 65 -10.94 2.16 -14.28
CA VAL A 65 -10.43 2.44 -12.94
C VAL A 65 -9.14 3.21 -13.08
N VAL A 66 -9.11 4.40 -12.49
CA VAL A 66 -7.91 5.25 -12.44
C VAL A 66 -7.46 5.33 -10.99
N ILE A 67 -6.21 4.94 -10.75
CA ILE A 67 -5.56 4.94 -9.45
C ILE A 67 -4.46 5.97 -9.52
N VAL A 68 -4.51 6.97 -8.63
CA VAL A 68 -3.50 8.02 -8.53
C VAL A 68 -2.78 7.83 -7.21
N ASP A 69 -1.50 7.48 -7.28
CA ASP A 69 -0.68 7.15 -6.13
C ASP A 69 -0.34 8.41 -5.31
N SER A 70 -0.28 8.29 -3.98
CA SER A 70 0.12 9.38 -3.08
C SER A 70 -0.64 10.71 -3.30
N MET A 71 -1.86 10.67 -3.83
CA MET A 71 -2.71 11.86 -4.01
C MET A 71 -3.45 12.20 -2.71
N GLY A 72 -2.99 13.24 -2.01
CA GLY A 72 -3.69 13.77 -0.85
C GLY A 72 -5.03 14.41 -1.21
N GLU A 73 -6.02 14.29 -0.33
CA GLU A 73 -7.38 14.84 -0.50
C GLU A 73 -7.37 16.33 -0.87
N ARG A 74 -6.54 17.13 -0.18
CA ARG A 74 -6.41 18.57 -0.45
C ARG A 74 -5.96 18.85 -1.89
N ASN A 75 -5.01 18.08 -2.41
CA ASN A 75 -4.49 18.29 -3.77
C ASN A 75 -5.52 17.85 -4.82
N GLY A 76 -6.19 16.72 -4.60
CA GLY A 76 -7.21 16.18 -5.52
C GLY A 76 -8.49 17.01 -5.59
N SER A 77 -8.83 17.73 -4.51
CA SER A 77 -10.03 18.57 -4.42
C SER A 77 -9.78 20.05 -4.76
N ASP A 78 -8.53 20.52 -4.72
CA ASP A 78 -8.19 21.91 -4.99
C ASP A 78 -8.40 22.27 -6.48
N PRO A 79 -9.36 23.16 -6.81
CA PRO A 79 -9.61 23.56 -8.19
C PRO A 79 -8.45 24.33 -8.84
N LYS A 80 -7.50 24.87 -8.07
CA LYS A 80 -6.29 25.53 -8.60
C LYS A 80 -5.25 24.52 -9.07
N LEU A 81 -5.16 23.37 -8.41
CA LEU A 81 -4.19 22.32 -8.72
C LEU A 81 -4.75 21.31 -9.73
N MET A 82 -5.99 20.87 -9.53
CA MET A 82 -6.66 19.87 -10.37
C MET A 82 -8.04 20.36 -10.84
N PRO A 83 -8.12 21.42 -11.65
CA PRO A 83 -9.39 22.04 -12.05
C PRO A 83 -10.34 21.06 -12.72
N LYS A 84 -9.82 20.14 -13.56
CA LYS A 84 -10.63 19.14 -14.26
C LYS A 84 -11.20 18.10 -13.30
N LEU A 85 -10.39 17.58 -12.37
CA LEU A 85 -10.86 16.61 -11.37
C LEU A 85 -11.86 17.25 -10.41
N SER A 86 -11.59 18.48 -9.97
CA SER A 86 -12.52 19.25 -9.13
C SER A 86 -13.87 19.50 -9.83
N ALA A 87 -13.85 19.79 -11.14
CA ALA A 87 -15.07 19.89 -11.93
C ALA A 87 -15.84 18.56 -12.02
N LEU A 88 -15.13 17.44 -12.25
CA LEU A 88 -15.74 16.10 -12.28
C LEU A 88 -16.34 15.71 -10.93
N ASN A 89 -15.66 16.00 -9.82
CA ASN A 89 -16.15 15.72 -8.47
C ASN A 89 -17.48 16.44 -8.19
N LYS A 90 -17.70 17.63 -8.76
CA LYS A 90 -18.96 18.39 -8.61
C LYS A 90 -20.08 17.87 -9.52
N ALA A 91 -19.72 17.32 -10.69
CA ALA A 91 -20.68 16.89 -11.70
C ALA A 91 -21.15 15.43 -11.53
N HIS A 92 -20.39 14.62 -10.77
CA HIS A 92 -20.61 13.19 -10.62
C HIS A 92 -20.60 12.76 -9.15
N LEU A 93 -20.93 11.49 -8.91
CA LEU A 93 -20.83 10.92 -7.57
C LEU A 93 -19.37 10.96 -7.10
N SER A 94 -19.12 11.72 -6.04
CA SER A 94 -17.83 11.82 -5.38
C SER A 94 -18.04 11.86 -3.87
N GLY A 95 -17.03 11.42 -3.13
CA GLY A 95 -17.10 11.39 -1.68
C GLY A 95 -15.83 10.86 -1.05
N PRO A 96 -15.64 11.10 0.25
CA PRO A 96 -14.52 10.54 0.98
C PRO A 96 -14.63 9.02 1.01
N GLN A 97 -13.56 8.35 0.61
CA GLN A 97 -13.39 6.93 0.86
C GLN A 97 -12.63 6.77 2.18
N ARG A 98 -13.04 5.82 3.03
CA ARG A 98 -12.25 5.45 4.20
C ARG A 98 -10.88 4.97 3.73
N SER A 99 -9.82 5.70 4.12
CA SER A 99 -8.45 5.30 3.83
C SER A 99 -8.16 3.94 4.46
N CYS A 100 -7.29 3.14 3.83
CA CYS A 100 -6.75 1.98 4.51
C CYS A 100 -6.01 2.41 5.79
N ALA A 101 -5.76 1.49 6.72
CA ALA A 101 -5.07 1.81 7.97
C ALA A 101 -3.60 2.19 7.76
N ALA A 102 -3.04 1.92 6.58
CA ALA A 102 -1.66 2.22 6.24
C ALA A 102 -1.52 3.52 5.45
N ASN A 103 -0.32 4.08 5.49
CA ASN A 103 0.13 5.24 4.70
C ASN A 103 0.99 4.83 3.49
N PHE A 104 0.86 3.58 3.01
CA PHE A 104 1.59 3.04 1.86
C PHE A 104 0.61 2.50 0.81
N THR A 105 1.00 2.60 -0.46
CA THR A 105 0.19 2.24 -1.63
C THR A 105 -0.25 0.78 -1.61
N LEU A 106 0.68 -0.16 -1.38
CA LEU A 106 0.41 -1.60 -1.48
C LEU A 106 -0.69 -2.10 -0.51
N PRO A 107 -0.66 -1.82 0.80
CA PRO A 107 -1.78 -2.17 1.70
C PRO A 107 -3.12 -1.60 1.25
N CYS A 108 -3.13 -0.36 0.76
CA CYS A 108 -4.35 0.31 0.29
C CYS A 108 -4.90 -0.34 -0.98
N LEU A 109 -4.04 -0.73 -1.92
CA LEU A 109 -4.42 -1.48 -3.11
C LEU A 109 -5.01 -2.85 -2.75
N LEU A 110 -4.33 -3.61 -1.89
CA LEU A 110 -4.84 -4.89 -1.38
C LEU A 110 -6.23 -4.72 -0.76
N THR A 111 -6.40 -3.70 0.09
CA THR A 111 -7.68 -3.43 0.74
C THR A 111 -8.78 -3.08 -0.26
N THR A 112 -8.43 -2.29 -1.28
CA THR A 112 -9.36 -1.85 -2.34
C THR A 112 -9.79 -3.01 -3.24
N PHE A 113 -8.89 -3.91 -3.59
CA PHE A 113 -9.20 -5.02 -4.49
C PHE A 113 -9.78 -6.25 -3.80
N GLU A 114 -9.33 -6.54 -2.57
CA GLU A 114 -9.77 -7.71 -1.80
C GLU A 114 -10.98 -7.41 -0.90
N GLY A 115 -11.31 -6.14 -0.68
CA GLY A 115 -12.45 -5.74 0.14
C GLY A 115 -12.27 -5.98 1.65
N ARG A 116 -11.03 -6.20 2.10
CA ARG A 116 -10.67 -6.47 3.49
C ARG A 116 -9.38 -5.74 3.85
N GLU A 117 -9.25 -5.30 5.10
CA GLU A 117 -8.03 -4.62 5.54
C GLU A 117 -6.81 -5.54 5.39
N SER A 118 -5.79 -5.08 4.67
CA SER A 118 -4.55 -5.84 4.51
C SER A 118 -3.73 -5.82 5.80
N PRO A 119 -3.26 -6.97 6.32
CA PRO A 119 -2.38 -6.96 7.47
C PRO A 119 -1.05 -6.26 7.13
N PHE A 120 -0.67 -5.28 7.95
CA PHE A 120 0.53 -4.44 7.75
C PHE A 120 1.82 -5.25 7.57
N LEU A 121 1.94 -6.38 8.29
CA LEU A 121 3.08 -7.30 8.20
C LEU A 121 3.31 -7.85 6.78
N ARG A 122 2.26 -7.99 5.95
CA ARG A 122 2.42 -8.44 4.56
C ARG A 122 3.09 -7.39 3.68
N ALA A 123 2.91 -6.10 3.97
CA ALA A 123 3.58 -5.04 3.24
C ALA A 123 5.05 -4.88 3.64
N LEU A 124 5.39 -5.20 4.90
CA LEU A 124 6.78 -5.19 5.37
C LEU A 124 7.60 -6.39 4.86
N ASN A 125 6.99 -7.57 4.76
CA ASN A 125 7.69 -8.76 4.24
C ASN A 125 7.82 -8.75 2.71
N ASN A 126 7.01 -7.95 2.00
CA ASN A 126 6.92 -7.90 0.54
C ASN A 126 7.02 -6.45 0.04
N PHE A 127 8.13 -5.77 0.35
CA PHE A 127 8.50 -4.53 -0.36
C PHE A 127 8.66 -4.75 -1.89
N SER A 128 8.79 -6.00 -2.33
CA SER A 128 8.47 -6.43 -3.69
C SER A 128 7.04 -6.95 -3.71
N ALA A 129 6.18 -6.46 -4.60
CA ALA A 129 4.77 -6.83 -4.66
C ALA A 129 4.56 -8.32 -5.01
N ALA A 130 4.69 -9.21 -4.03
CA ALA A 130 4.46 -10.63 -4.21
C ALA A 130 3.00 -10.86 -4.62
N ALA A 131 2.79 -11.79 -5.55
CA ALA A 131 1.47 -12.12 -6.05
C ALA A 131 0.52 -12.47 -4.89
N SER A 132 -0.63 -11.81 -4.83
CA SER A 132 -1.66 -12.11 -3.85
C SER A 132 -2.46 -13.33 -4.29
N ALA A 133 -2.61 -14.30 -3.39
CA ALA A 133 -3.44 -15.49 -3.62
C ALA A 133 -4.90 -15.30 -3.17
N ASN A 134 -5.26 -14.12 -2.64
CA ASN A 134 -6.58 -13.91 -2.05
C ASN A 134 -7.64 -13.61 -3.13
N PRO A 135 -8.91 -13.96 -2.84
CA PRO A 135 -10.04 -13.49 -3.64
C PRO A 135 -10.05 -11.97 -3.74
N ASN A 136 -10.33 -11.48 -4.94
CA ASN A 136 -10.41 -10.06 -5.25
C ASN A 136 -11.42 -9.85 -6.39
N TRP A 137 -11.96 -8.63 -6.50
CA TRP A 137 -13.02 -8.36 -7.48
C TRP A 137 -12.52 -8.44 -8.93
N LEU A 138 -11.23 -8.22 -9.19
CA LEU A 138 -10.67 -8.39 -10.53
C LEU A 138 -10.62 -9.86 -10.95
N GLY A 139 -10.22 -10.75 -10.05
CA GLY A 139 -10.28 -12.20 -10.25
C GLY A 139 -11.71 -12.66 -10.53
N ALA A 140 -12.68 -12.16 -9.77
CA ALA A 140 -14.09 -12.45 -9.99
C ALA A 140 -14.58 -11.99 -11.39
N LEU A 141 -14.15 -10.81 -11.86
CA LEU A 141 -14.48 -10.34 -13.21
C LEU A 141 -13.82 -11.20 -14.30
N ARG A 142 -12.55 -11.58 -14.12
CA ARG A 142 -11.86 -12.50 -15.04
C ARG A 142 -12.59 -13.85 -15.11
N ASP A 143 -13.01 -14.40 -13.97
CA ASP A 143 -13.69 -15.69 -13.90
C ASP A 143 -15.09 -15.64 -14.55
N GLN A 144 -15.66 -14.44 -14.70
CA GLN A 144 -16.85 -14.15 -15.52
C GLN A 144 -16.54 -13.90 -17.01
N GLY A 145 -15.31 -14.13 -17.45
CA GLY A 145 -14.87 -13.97 -18.84
C GLY A 145 -14.59 -12.52 -19.24
N ARG A 146 -14.47 -11.57 -18.30
CA ARG A 146 -14.15 -10.18 -18.63
C ARG A 146 -12.69 -10.02 -19.01
N ARG A 147 -12.44 -9.24 -20.07
CA ARG A 147 -11.10 -8.90 -20.56
C ARG A 147 -10.59 -7.66 -19.84
N ILE A 148 -9.64 -7.87 -18.94
CA ILE A 148 -9.06 -6.82 -18.10
C ILE A 148 -7.70 -6.41 -18.67
N ALA A 149 -7.54 -5.13 -19.01
CA ALA A 149 -6.27 -4.54 -19.41
C ALA A 149 -5.76 -3.58 -18.33
N ILE A 150 -4.44 -3.56 -18.13
CA ILE A 150 -3.79 -2.70 -17.15
C ILE A 150 -2.54 -2.04 -17.73
N VAL A 151 -2.37 -0.76 -17.43
CA VAL A 151 -1.11 -0.04 -17.60
C VAL A 151 -0.70 0.54 -16.24
N SER A 152 0.46 0.12 -15.75
CA SER A 152 0.89 0.39 -14.37
C SER A 152 2.40 0.30 -14.22
N ASP A 153 2.88 0.61 -13.02
CA ASP A 153 4.16 0.17 -12.50
C ASP A 153 4.19 -1.35 -12.25
N HIS A 154 5.36 -1.86 -11.85
CA HIS A 154 5.52 -3.29 -11.51
C HIS A 154 4.62 -3.76 -10.36
N THR A 155 4.26 -2.88 -9.41
CA THR A 155 3.52 -3.23 -8.19
C THR A 155 2.19 -3.93 -8.50
N LEU A 156 1.27 -3.28 -9.22
CA LEU A 156 -0.05 -3.87 -9.52
C LEU A 156 0.02 -5.07 -10.48
N LEU A 157 0.98 -5.05 -11.41
CA LEU A 157 1.18 -6.13 -12.37
C LEU A 157 1.61 -7.41 -11.65
N GLN A 158 2.53 -7.30 -10.69
CA GLN A 158 2.99 -8.43 -9.90
C GLN A 158 1.99 -8.87 -8.84
N LEU A 159 1.12 -7.97 -8.38
CA LEU A 159 0.13 -8.28 -7.36
C LEU A 159 -0.94 -9.28 -7.86
N TYR A 160 -1.36 -9.15 -9.13
CA TYR A 160 -2.39 -10.02 -9.73
C TYR A 160 -2.01 -10.48 -11.14
N PRO A 161 -0.91 -11.25 -11.29
CA PRO A 161 -0.30 -11.50 -12.60
C PRO A 161 -1.17 -12.34 -13.54
N GLN A 162 -2.12 -13.11 -12.99
CA GLN A 162 -3.02 -13.98 -13.74
C GLN A 162 -4.38 -13.34 -14.05
N THR A 163 -4.54 -12.05 -13.75
CA THR A 163 -5.82 -11.34 -13.86
C THR A 163 -5.99 -10.65 -15.21
N TYR A 164 -4.89 -10.21 -15.80
CA TYR A 164 -4.91 -9.31 -16.95
C TYR A 164 -4.71 -10.06 -18.26
N VAL A 165 -5.52 -9.75 -19.27
CA VAL A 165 -5.29 -10.24 -20.64
C VAL A 165 -4.16 -9.48 -21.32
N VAL A 166 -3.96 -8.22 -20.93
CA VAL A 166 -2.85 -7.36 -21.36
C VAL A 166 -2.41 -6.55 -20.14
N GLY A 167 -1.12 -6.61 -19.83
CA GLY A 167 -0.50 -5.82 -18.78
C GLY A 167 0.75 -5.13 -19.30
N GLU A 168 0.82 -3.81 -19.17
CA GLU A 168 1.97 -3.00 -19.61
C GLU A 168 2.63 -2.31 -18.43
N ASN A 169 3.90 -2.63 -18.22
CA ASN A 169 4.73 -1.99 -17.21
C ASN A 169 5.41 -0.74 -17.81
N TYR A 170 4.97 0.46 -17.46
CA TYR A 170 5.61 1.67 -17.99
C TYR A 170 7.01 1.92 -17.39
N GLU A 171 7.41 1.21 -16.34
CA GLU A 171 8.75 1.40 -15.75
C GLU A 171 9.85 0.70 -16.54
N THR A 172 9.49 -0.20 -17.46
CA THR A 172 10.43 -0.76 -18.43
C THR A 172 10.79 0.24 -19.53
N LEU A 173 10.00 1.32 -19.65
CA LEU A 173 10.29 2.42 -20.55
C LEU A 173 11.42 3.25 -19.92
N GLN A 174 12.55 3.36 -20.62
CA GLN A 174 13.69 4.19 -20.22
C GLN A 174 13.38 5.68 -20.49
N ILE A 175 12.27 6.15 -19.94
CA ILE A 175 11.74 7.52 -20.09
C ILE A 175 11.61 8.20 -18.73
N ASP A 176 11.53 9.53 -18.76
CA ASP A 176 11.36 10.34 -17.57
C ASP A 176 10.04 10.05 -16.86
N HIS A 177 10.01 10.29 -15.54
CA HIS A 177 8.88 9.88 -14.70
C HIS A 177 7.56 10.56 -15.08
N ASP A 178 7.60 11.83 -15.47
CA ASP A 178 6.44 12.58 -15.94
C ASP A 178 5.93 12.09 -17.30
N GLU A 179 6.80 11.53 -18.13
CA GLU A 179 6.42 10.90 -19.40
C GLU A 179 5.74 9.54 -19.20
N ARG A 180 5.97 8.86 -18.07
CA ARG A 180 5.31 7.57 -17.76
C ARG A 180 3.81 7.72 -17.53
N ASP A 181 3.39 8.77 -16.82
CA ASP A 181 1.97 9.06 -16.63
C ASP A 181 1.30 9.37 -17.98
N GLN A 182 1.97 10.16 -18.83
CA GLN A 182 1.47 10.44 -20.19
C GLN A 182 1.37 9.16 -21.04
N TYR A 183 2.35 8.26 -20.94
CA TYR A 183 2.29 6.96 -21.58
C TYR A 183 1.07 6.16 -21.09
N ALA A 184 0.85 6.06 -19.78
CA ALA A 184 -0.29 5.37 -19.20
C ALA A 184 -1.63 5.92 -19.71
N TYR A 185 -1.78 7.25 -19.76
CA TYR A 185 -2.96 7.90 -20.33
C TYR A 185 -3.14 7.60 -21.83
N SER A 186 -2.08 7.74 -22.63
CA SER A 186 -2.14 7.49 -24.07
C SER A 186 -2.54 6.03 -24.38
N ARG A 187 -2.04 5.10 -23.56
CA ARG A 187 -2.35 3.69 -23.71
C ARG A 187 -3.80 3.38 -23.37
N ALA A 188 -4.28 3.95 -22.27
CA ALA A 188 -5.66 3.80 -21.87
C ALA A 188 -6.64 4.37 -22.88
N LEU A 189 -6.36 5.55 -23.45
CA LEU A 189 -7.19 6.16 -24.50
C LEU A 189 -7.28 5.25 -25.72
N LYS A 190 -6.15 4.70 -26.17
CA LYS A 190 -6.12 3.73 -27.26
C LYS A 190 -6.99 2.50 -26.95
N TRP A 191 -6.93 1.96 -25.73
CA TRP A 191 -7.77 0.83 -25.33
C TRP A 191 -9.27 1.16 -25.23
N VAL A 192 -9.62 2.38 -24.84
CA VAL A 192 -11.00 2.87 -24.88
C VAL A 192 -11.52 2.87 -26.32
N ASP A 193 -10.73 3.38 -27.26
CA ASP A 193 -11.10 3.47 -28.68
C ASP A 193 -11.21 2.10 -29.34
N GLU A 194 -10.29 1.18 -29.05
CA GLU A 194 -10.29 -0.17 -29.62
C GLU A 194 -11.47 -1.04 -29.17
N ARG A 195 -12.09 -0.72 -28.02
CA ARG A 195 -13.23 -1.47 -27.44
C ARG A 195 -12.99 -2.98 -27.25
N LYS A 196 -11.72 -3.41 -27.17
CA LYS A 196 -11.31 -4.81 -26.98
C LYS A 196 -11.25 -5.26 -25.52
N HIS A 197 -11.44 -4.34 -24.58
CA HIS A 197 -11.36 -4.62 -23.16
C HIS A 197 -12.63 -4.15 -22.46
N ASP A 198 -13.03 -4.92 -21.45
CA ASP A 198 -14.24 -4.69 -20.67
C ASP A 198 -13.91 -3.92 -19.38
N VAL A 199 -12.69 -4.10 -18.87
CA VAL A 199 -12.15 -3.39 -17.71
C VAL A 199 -10.78 -2.81 -18.07
N LEU A 200 -10.58 -1.53 -17.79
CA LEU A 200 -9.31 -0.83 -17.93
C LEU A 200 -8.83 -0.37 -16.55
N ILE A 201 -7.58 -0.65 -16.22
CA ILE A 201 -6.92 -0.17 -15.00
C ILE A 201 -5.74 0.71 -15.40
N ILE A 202 -5.70 1.91 -14.85
CA ILE A 202 -4.66 2.89 -15.08
C ILE A 202 -4.08 3.25 -13.72
N HIS A 203 -2.79 3.06 -13.55
CA HIS A 203 -2.07 3.52 -12.36
C HIS A 203 -1.18 4.70 -12.74
N ILE A 204 -1.22 5.75 -11.93
CA ILE A 204 -0.51 7.02 -12.13
C ILE A 204 0.34 7.25 -10.89
N ILE A 205 1.66 7.42 -11.06
CA ILE A 205 2.61 7.51 -9.93
C ILE A 205 3.34 8.86 -9.85
N GLY A 206 3.11 9.79 -10.78
CA GLY A 206 3.83 11.07 -10.78
C GLY A 206 3.64 11.90 -9.51
N THR A 207 2.48 11.80 -8.86
CA THR A 207 2.15 12.48 -7.61
C THR A 207 3.00 12.03 -6.43
N ASP A 208 3.35 10.74 -6.34
CA ASP A 208 4.26 10.20 -5.33
C ASP A 208 5.65 10.87 -5.39
N LYS A 209 6.17 11.04 -6.61
CA LYS A 209 7.45 11.73 -6.81
C LYS A 209 7.36 13.21 -6.49
N ALA A 210 6.25 13.86 -6.81
CA ALA A 210 6.05 15.26 -6.44
C ALA A 210 6.07 15.44 -4.92
N SER A 211 5.41 14.56 -4.15
CA SER A 211 5.45 14.59 -2.69
C SER A 211 6.86 14.40 -2.12
N HIS A 212 7.68 13.53 -2.72
CA HIS A 212 9.07 13.32 -2.29
C HIS A 212 10.06 14.42 -2.74
N ARG A 213 9.73 15.22 -3.77
CA ARG A 213 10.57 16.37 -4.19
C ARG A 213 10.45 17.55 -3.22
N VAL A 214 9.27 17.78 -2.65
CA VAL A 214 9.04 18.90 -1.72
C VAL A 214 9.81 18.71 -0.40
N GLU A 215 10.00 17.47 0.05
CA GLU A 215 10.78 17.18 1.26
C GLU A 215 12.29 17.43 1.09
N LYS A 216 12.80 17.46 -0.14
CA LYS A 216 14.19 17.87 -0.45
C LYS A 216 14.40 19.38 -0.46
N VAL A 217 13.35 20.19 -0.23
CA VAL A 217 13.54 21.58 0.20
C VAL A 217 13.82 21.52 1.70
N THR A 218 15.08 21.22 2.04
CA THR A 218 15.63 21.45 3.37
C THR A 218 15.27 22.88 3.76
N ILE A 219 14.29 23.03 4.66
CA ILE A 219 14.19 24.24 5.47
C ILE A 219 15.54 24.32 6.15
N LYS A 220 16.43 25.20 5.66
CA LYS A 220 17.62 25.60 6.40
C LYS A 220 17.11 26.01 7.77
N GLN A 221 17.31 25.15 8.78
CA GLN A 221 17.08 25.55 10.15
C GLN A 221 17.81 26.88 10.35
N PRO A 222 17.13 27.93 10.84
CA PRO A 222 17.79 29.20 11.06
C PRO A 222 18.94 28.94 12.05
N GLN A 223 20.17 29.14 11.58
CA GLN A 223 21.40 29.01 12.39
C GLN A 223 21.56 30.14 13.42
N SER A 224 20.48 30.87 13.72
CA SER A 224 20.45 31.94 14.69
C SER A 224 20.03 31.38 16.05
N PRO A 225 20.90 31.40 17.08
CA PRO A 225 20.54 30.96 18.43
C PRO A 225 19.43 31.83 19.07
N ILE A 226 19.19 33.03 18.54
CA ILE A 226 18.17 33.96 19.03
C ILE A 226 16.75 33.49 18.64
N LEU A 227 16.60 32.81 17.50
CA LEU A 227 15.28 32.34 17.04
C LEU A 227 14.78 31.08 17.77
N ARG A 228 15.69 30.28 18.35
CA ARG A 228 15.32 29.13 19.20
C ARG A 228 14.70 29.56 20.53
N LEU A 229 15.06 30.73 21.05
CA LEU A 229 14.53 31.21 22.33
C LEU A 229 13.07 31.71 22.21
N VAL A 230 12.72 32.32 21.07
CA VAL A 230 11.36 32.84 20.84
C VAL A 230 10.36 31.70 20.60
N LEU A 231 10.77 30.61 19.96
CA LEU A 231 9.87 29.48 19.67
C LEU A 231 9.57 28.61 20.90
N SER A 232 10.51 28.51 21.86
CA SER A 232 10.28 27.77 23.11
C SER A 232 9.40 28.52 24.11
N LEU A 233 9.33 29.85 24.03
CA LEU A 233 8.51 30.67 24.93
C LEU A 233 7.02 30.70 24.54
N LEU A 234 6.70 30.32 23.29
CA LEU A 234 5.32 30.30 22.79
C LEU A 234 4.57 28.98 23.07
N ILE A 235 5.23 27.97 23.62
CA ILE A 235 4.64 26.65 23.90
C ILE A 235 4.25 26.51 25.40
N LEU A 236 4.49 27.55 26.20
CA LEU A 236 4.20 27.56 27.65
C LEU A 236 3.23 28.68 28.09
N LEU A 237 2.42 29.21 27.16
CA LEU A 237 1.24 30.05 27.46
C LEU A 237 -0.01 29.46 26.80
#